data_AF-A0A847LN24-F1
#
_entry.id   AF-A0A847LN24-F1
#
_cell.length_a   1.000
_cell.length_b   1.000
_cell.length_c   1.000
_cell.angle_alpha   90.00
_cell.angle_beta   90.00
_cell.angle_gamma   90.00
#
_symmetry.space_group_name_H-M   'P 1'
#
loop_
_entity.id
_entity.type
_entity.pdbx_description
1 polymer ?
#
loop_
_entity_poly.entity_id
_entity_poly.type
_entity_poly.pdbx_seq_one_letter_code
_entity_poly.pdbx_strand_id
1 'polypeptide(L)'
;MSQLIDQVIRAIPAARLDRKVTLVAAYAFFTAVRSYRLGLSMTLTDDAIFPKANHVPVRHMGHIEEQPLAELVGWTSSDQPIERSIGMAALNSCLTYEGLHFHEGNALDLTARLGKGKNVVVVGHFPHLDRIKTVARQMLILEKRPLPGDLPAEEASRVVPQADVITMTGVTCLNDTVEGLLALKRPGAVCIILGPTVPMSTVLFEAGADIIAGAWVEDEAAALPMLAQGATSRLLKGSRNVLAAQDARLLAGCPAITPPREGRP
;
A
#
# COMPACT_ATOMS: atom_id res chain seq x y z
N MET A 1 -12.02 2.09 12.04
CA MET A 1 -12.48 1.53 10.76
C MET A 1 -12.41 2.62 9.73
N SER A 2 -11.52 2.48 8.75
CA SER A 2 -11.32 3.44 7.66
C SER A 2 -12.54 3.43 6.73
N GLN A 3 -13.24 4.57 6.60
CA GLN A 3 -14.36 4.68 5.66
C GLN A 3 -13.88 4.53 4.22
N LEU A 4 -12.62 4.87 3.97
CA LEU A 4 -11.98 4.82 2.65
C LEU A 4 -11.82 3.38 2.14
N ILE A 5 -11.37 2.44 2.97
CA ILE A 5 -11.20 1.05 2.53
C ILE A 5 -12.55 0.41 2.26
N ASP A 6 -13.58 0.73 3.05
CA ASP A 6 -14.93 0.27 2.79
C ASP A 6 -15.49 0.81 1.46
N GLN A 7 -15.14 2.04 1.08
CA GLN A 7 -15.48 2.59 -0.24
C GLN A 7 -14.77 1.84 -1.37
N VAL A 8 -13.49 1.47 -1.19
CA VAL A 8 -12.76 0.64 -2.15
C VAL A 8 -13.45 -0.72 -2.31
N ILE A 9 -13.84 -1.36 -1.20
CA ILE A 9 -14.56 -2.66 -1.22
C ILE A 9 -15.90 -2.53 -1.95
N ARG A 10 -16.68 -1.47 -1.67
CA ARG A 10 -17.97 -1.21 -2.33
C ARG A 10 -17.86 -0.97 -3.84
N ALA A 11 -16.71 -0.50 -4.33
CA ALA A 11 -16.46 -0.31 -5.74
C ALA A 11 -16.16 -1.64 -6.49
N ILE A 12 -15.97 -2.75 -5.78
CA ILE A 12 -15.70 -4.05 -6.39
C ILE A 12 -17.02 -4.68 -6.85
N PRO A 13 -17.11 -5.14 -8.12
CA PRO A 13 -18.27 -5.90 -8.57
C PRO A 13 -18.50 -7.14 -7.70
N ALA A 14 -19.73 -7.32 -7.17
CA ALA A 14 -20.05 -8.40 -6.22
C ALA A 14 -19.64 -9.79 -6.74
N ALA A 15 -19.86 -10.06 -8.04
CA ALA A 15 -19.48 -11.32 -8.68
C ALA A 15 -17.98 -11.64 -8.62
N ARG A 16 -17.11 -10.65 -8.37
CA ARG A 16 -15.68 -10.89 -8.17
C ARG A 16 -15.38 -11.48 -6.80
N LEU A 17 -16.17 -11.14 -5.79
CA LEU A 17 -15.97 -11.59 -4.42
C LEU A 17 -16.40 -13.06 -4.21
N ASP A 18 -17.09 -13.66 -5.18
CA ASP A 18 -17.50 -15.06 -5.18
C ASP A 18 -16.35 -16.02 -5.60
N ARG A 19 -15.23 -15.48 -6.08
CA ARG A 19 -14.10 -16.30 -6.54
C ARG A 19 -13.42 -16.99 -5.36
N LYS A 20 -12.96 -18.23 -5.57
CA LYS A 20 -12.12 -18.93 -4.60
C LYS A 20 -10.71 -18.37 -4.58
N VAL A 21 -10.11 -18.34 -3.40
CA VAL A 21 -8.67 -18.08 -3.27
C VAL A 21 -7.89 -19.38 -3.46
N THR A 22 -6.68 -19.27 -4.00
CA THR A 22 -5.83 -20.45 -4.32
C THR A 22 -4.51 -20.45 -3.56
N LEU A 23 -4.25 -19.41 -2.77
CA LEU A 23 -3.11 -19.28 -1.88
C LEU A 23 -3.43 -18.22 -0.83
N VAL A 24 -3.17 -18.53 0.44
CA VAL A 24 -3.01 -17.55 1.50
C VAL A 24 -1.71 -17.85 2.23
N ALA A 25 -0.80 -16.88 2.26
CA ALA A 25 0.49 -17.05 2.94
C ALA A 25 0.89 -15.77 3.67
N ALA A 26 1.08 -15.88 4.99
CA ALA A 26 1.69 -14.84 5.80
C ALA A 26 3.20 -15.10 5.90
N TYR A 27 4.00 -14.33 5.16
CA TYR A 27 5.46 -14.33 5.27
C TYR A 27 5.94 -13.27 6.25
N ALA A 28 7.24 -13.26 6.57
CA ALA A 28 7.83 -12.39 7.58
C ALA A 28 7.56 -10.89 7.34
N PHE A 29 7.66 -10.42 6.08
CA PHE A 29 7.46 -9.01 5.73
C PHE A 29 6.21 -8.77 4.89
N PHE A 30 5.71 -9.77 4.18
CA PHE A 30 4.54 -9.64 3.31
C PHE A 30 3.55 -10.78 3.52
N THR A 31 2.27 -10.45 3.41
CA THR A 31 1.20 -11.40 3.27
C THR A 31 0.75 -11.42 1.81
N ALA A 32 0.52 -12.61 1.28
CA ALA A 32 0.13 -12.82 -0.10
C ALA A 32 -1.19 -13.59 -0.16
N VAL A 33 -2.10 -13.15 -1.04
CA VAL A 33 -3.35 -13.85 -1.35
C VAL A 33 -3.51 -13.92 -2.86
N ARG A 34 -3.84 -15.11 -3.39
CA ARG A 34 -4.10 -15.30 -4.82
C ARG A 34 -5.59 -15.50 -5.08
N SER A 35 -6.17 -14.60 -5.88
CA SER A 35 -7.49 -14.78 -6.50
C SER A 35 -7.41 -14.52 -8.01
N TYR A 36 -7.68 -13.30 -8.47
CA TYR A 36 -7.48 -12.86 -9.85
C TYR A 36 -6.01 -12.59 -10.16
N ARG A 37 -5.26 -12.13 -9.16
CA ARG A 37 -3.81 -11.90 -9.20
C ARG A 37 -3.21 -12.30 -7.86
N LEU A 38 -1.89 -12.28 -7.73
CA LEU A 38 -1.24 -12.32 -6.43
C LEU A 38 -1.26 -10.91 -5.81
N GLY A 39 -2.16 -10.71 -4.86
CA GLY A 39 -2.21 -9.48 -4.06
C GLY A 39 -1.22 -9.57 -2.91
N LEU A 40 -0.61 -8.44 -2.59
CA LEU A 40 0.34 -8.31 -1.49
C LEU A 40 -0.14 -7.27 -0.47
N SER A 41 0.24 -7.48 0.77
CA SER A 41 0.18 -6.50 1.85
C SER A 41 1.40 -6.68 2.73
N MET A 42 1.85 -5.64 3.42
CA MET A 42 2.82 -5.82 4.50
C MET A 42 2.21 -6.72 5.58
N THR A 43 2.99 -7.65 6.13
CA THR A 43 2.57 -8.44 7.29
C THR A 43 2.72 -7.59 8.53
N LEU A 44 1.62 -7.30 9.20
CA LEU A 44 1.66 -6.71 10.53
C LEU A 44 1.98 -7.79 11.54
N THR A 45 3.20 -7.72 12.07
CA THR A 45 3.69 -8.56 13.18
C THR A 45 3.69 -7.80 14.49
N ASP A 46 3.20 -6.56 14.50
CA ASP A 46 3.42 -5.67 15.62
C ASP A 46 2.53 -6.01 16.83
N ASP A 47 3.19 -6.56 17.85
CA ASP A 47 2.63 -6.81 19.18
C ASP A 47 2.22 -5.52 19.92
N ALA A 48 2.60 -4.32 19.44
CA ALA A 48 2.21 -3.03 20.06
C ALA A 48 0.73 -2.64 19.85
N ILE A 49 -0.02 -3.39 19.04
CA ILE A 49 -1.49 -3.29 18.92
C ILE A 49 -2.18 -4.36 19.80
N PHE A 50 -1.44 -5.07 20.65
CA PHE A 50 -2.03 -5.98 21.64
C PHE A 50 -2.15 -5.31 23.02
N PRO A 51 -3.31 -4.70 23.36
CA PRO A 51 -3.69 -4.54 24.76
C PRO A 51 -4.06 -5.89 25.41
N LYS A 52 -4.10 -6.99 24.63
CA LYS A 52 -4.46 -8.33 25.10
C LYS A 52 -3.20 -9.19 25.25
N ALA A 53 -2.99 -9.74 26.44
CA ALA A 53 -1.80 -10.48 26.85
C ALA A 53 -1.47 -11.77 26.07
N ASN A 54 -2.27 -12.17 25.08
CA ASN A 54 -2.12 -13.45 24.36
C ASN A 54 -2.16 -13.27 22.84
N HIS A 55 -1.33 -14.05 22.13
CA HIS A 55 -1.43 -14.19 20.67
C HIS A 55 -2.78 -14.80 20.28
N VAL A 56 -3.49 -14.13 19.38
CA VAL A 56 -4.79 -14.59 18.85
C VAL A 56 -4.55 -15.30 17.52
N PRO A 57 -4.99 -16.56 17.34
CA PRO A 57 -4.85 -17.25 16.06
C PRO A 57 -5.70 -16.58 14.98
N VAL A 58 -5.24 -16.69 13.73
CA VAL A 58 -6.02 -16.31 12.56
C VAL A 58 -7.22 -17.26 12.44
N ARG A 59 -8.42 -16.72 12.20
CA ARG A 59 -9.62 -17.51 11.95
C ARG A 59 -9.43 -18.43 10.74
N HIS A 60 -10.03 -19.61 10.79
CA HIS A 60 -9.94 -20.63 9.73
C HIS A 60 -8.51 -21.11 9.42
N MET A 61 -7.52 -20.94 10.32
CA MET A 61 -6.16 -21.44 10.10
C MET A 61 -6.15 -22.92 9.66
N GLY A 62 -5.41 -23.23 8.59
CA GLY A 62 -5.40 -24.55 7.95
C GLY A 62 -6.50 -24.77 6.89
N HIS A 63 -7.50 -23.89 6.84
CA HIS A 63 -8.67 -23.97 5.95
C HIS A 63 -9.04 -22.58 5.36
N ILE A 64 -8.10 -21.63 5.35
CA ILE A 64 -8.38 -20.26 4.88
C ILE A 64 -8.72 -20.28 3.39
N GLU A 65 -8.04 -21.10 2.59
CA GLU A 65 -8.33 -21.25 1.17
C GLU A 65 -9.70 -21.87 0.86
N GLU A 66 -10.39 -22.43 1.85
CA GLU A 66 -11.76 -22.93 1.71
C GLU A 66 -12.81 -21.82 1.89
N GLN A 67 -12.41 -20.65 2.42
CA GLN A 67 -13.31 -19.53 2.64
C GLN A 67 -13.52 -18.72 1.35
N PRO A 68 -14.70 -18.07 1.18
CA PRO A 68 -14.94 -17.20 0.04
C PRO A 68 -14.03 -15.96 0.10
N LEU A 69 -13.64 -15.42 -1.07
CA LEU A 69 -12.84 -14.19 -1.14
C LEU A 69 -13.51 -13.02 -0.41
N ALA A 70 -14.85 -12.92 -0.46
CA ALA A 70 -15.62 -11.94 0.30
C ALA A 70 -15.29 -11.94 1.81
N GLU A 71 -15.10 -13.12 2.40
CA GLU A 71 -14.78 -13.25 3.82
C GLU A 71 -13.38 -12.71 4.13
N LEU A 72 -12.40 -13.09 3.33
CA LEU A 72 -11.02 -12.58 3.47
C LEU A 72 -10.97 -11.08 3.27
N VAL A 73 -11.66 -10.53 2.25
CA VAL A 73 -11.75 -9.07 2.06
C VAL A 73 -12.36 -8.40 3.28
N GLY A 74 -13.37 -9.01 3.93
CA GLY A 74 -13.94 -8.51 5.18
C GLY A 74 -12.95 -8.46 6.35
N TRP A 75 -11.81 -9.15 6.28
CA TRP A 75 -10.79 -9.09 7.34
C TRP A 75 -9.97 -7.81 7.33
N THR A 76 -10.12 -6.91 6.34
CA THR A 76 -9.50 -5.58 6.37
C THR A 76 -9.86 -4.77 7.61
N SER A 77 -11.03 -5.04 8.23
CA SER A 77 -11.49 -4.41 9.47
C SER A 77 -11.23 -5.26 10.72
N SER A 78 -10.48 -6.36 10.62
CA SER A 78 -10.17 -7.19 11.79
C SER A 78 -9.33 -6.43 12.83
N ASP A 79 -9.46 -6.81 14.10
CA ASP A 79 -8.56 -6.36 15.17
C ASP A 79 -7.29 -7.24 15.27
N GLN A 80 -7.27 -8.39 14.58
CA GLN A 80 -6.11 -9.28 14.51
C GLN A 80 -5.19 -8.81 13.35
N PRO A 81 -3.91 -8.45 13.60
CA PRO A 81 -3.05 -7.79 12.59
C PRO A 81 -2.73 -8.64 11.34
N ILE A 82 -2.54 -9.95 11.51
CA ILE A 82 -2.31 -10.87 10.39
C ILE A 82 -3.59 -11.03 9.56
N GLU A 83 -4.78 -11.11 10.18
CA GLU A 83 -6.06 -11.11 9.46
C GLU A 83 -6.24 -9.84 8.64
N ARG A 84 -5.92 -8.66 9.20
CA ARG A 84 -5.91 -7.40 8.43
C ARG A 84 -4.96 -7.48 7.24
N SER A 85 -3.78 -8.05 7.44
CA SER A 85 -2.77 -8.21 6.38
C SER A 85 -3.28 -9.15 5.27
N ILE A 86 -3.94 -10.26 5.64
CA ILE A 86 -4.60 -11.18 4.71
C ILE A 86 -5.72 -10.45 3.97
N GLY A 87 -6.57 -9.70 4.67
CA GLY A 87 -7.69 -9.01 4.04
C GLY A 87 -7.27 -7.93 3.06
N MET A 88 -6.21 -7.18 3.37
CA MET A 88 -5.65 -6.20 2.44
C MET A 88 -4.97 -6.86 1.23
N ALA A 89 -4.26 -7.98 1.43
CA ALA A 89 -3.71 -8.74 0.32
C ALA A 89 -4.83 -9.34 -0.56
N ALA A 90 -5.92 -9.83 0.05
CA ALA A 90 -7.10 -10.33 -0.64
C ALA A 90 -7.79 -9.22 -1.45
N LEU A 91 -7.95 -8.03 -0.87
CA LEU A 91 -8.44 -6.85 -1.56
C LEU A 91 -7.57 -6.53 -2.79
N ASN A 92 -6.26 -6.41 -2.61
CA ASN A 92 -5.31 -6.14 -3.69
C ASN A 92 -5.30 -7.22 -4.78
N SER A 93 -5.65 -8.47 -4.42
CA SER A 93 -5.70 -9.59 -5.37
C SER A 93 -6.88 -9.53 -6.35
N CYS A 94 -7.93 -8.75 -6.04
CA CYS A 94 -9.21 -8.81 -6.75
C CYS A 94 -9.69 -7.49 -7.39
N LEU A 95 -8.98 -6.38 -7.22
CA LEU A 95 -9.30 -5.10 -7.87
C LEU A 95 -9.29 -5.21 -9.41
N THR A 96 -10.20 -4.48 -10.08
CA THR A 96 -10.41 -4.50 -11.55
C THR A 96 -9.47 -3.57 -12.32
N TYR A 97 -8.79 -2.64 -11.63
CA TYR A 97 -7.93 -1.59 -12.21
C TYR A 97 -8.64 -0.71 -13.26
N GLU A 98 -9.97 -0.71 -13.29
CA GLU A 98 -10.77 0.12 -14.19
C GLU A 98 -10.54 1.61 -13.90
N GLY A 99 -10.49 2.41 -14.96
CA GLY A 99 -10.25 3.86 -14.84
C GLY A 99 -8.80 4.24 -14.49
N LEU A 100 -7.88 3.28 -14.36
CA LEU A 100 -6.47 3.54 -14.08
C LEU A 100 -5.61 3.40 -15.34
N HIS A 101 -4.70 4.36 -15.51
CA HIS A 101 -3.63 4.30 -16.51
C HIS A 101 -2.31 4.12 -15.78
N PHE A 102 -1.57 3.06 -16.11
CA PHE A 102 -0.36 2.68 -15.40
C PHE A 102 0.90 3.10 -16.14
N HIS A 103 1.88 3.52 -15.35
CA HIS A 103 3.22 3.80 -15.80
C HIS A 103 4.24 3.05 -14.96
N GLU A 104 5.37 2.70 -15.55
CA GLU A 104 6.51 2.16 -14.84
C GLU A 104 7.28 3.29 -14.14
N GLY A 105 7.66 3.07 -12.89
CA GLY A 105 8.53 4.01 -12.19
C GLY A 105 8.69 3.72 -10.71
N ASN A 106 9.67 4.41 -10.11
CA ASN A 106 9.94 4.36 -8.68
C ASN A 106 9.34 5.60 -8.00
N ALA A 107 8.48 5.38 -7.00
CA ALA A 107 7.82 6.48 -6.29
C ALA A 107 8.79 7.41 -5.55
N LEU A 108 9.89 6.90 -4.98
CA LEU A 108 10.87 7.73 -4.27
C LEU A 108 11.69 8.61 -5.22
N ASP A 109 12.02 8.09 -6.41
CA ASP A 109 12.63 8.91 -7.47
C ASP A 109 11.66 9.99 -7.96
N LEU A 110 10.38 9.65 -8.07
CA LEU A 110 9.33 10.61 -8.39
C LEU A 110 9.19 11.68 -7.31
N THR A 111 9.21 11.29 -6.03
CA THR A 111 9.24 12.21 -4.88
C THR A 111 10.43 13.15 -4.96
N ALA A 112 11.64 12.65 -5.25
CA ALA A 112 12.83 13.47 -5.39
C ALA A 112 12.68 14.49 -6.54
N ARG A 113 12.12 14.08 -7.67
CA ARG A 113 11.86 14.97 -8.81
C ARG A 113 10.85 16.07 -8.46
N LEU A 114 9.71 15.69 -7.89
CA LEU A 114 8.62 16.62 -7.58
C LEU A 114 8.95 17.54 -6.39
N GLY A 115 9.78 17.05 -5.46
CA GLY A 115 10.21 17.72 -4.23
C GLY A 115 11.43 18.63 -4.38
N LYS A 116 12.05 18.71 -5.56
CA LYS A 116 13.24 19.56 -5.77
C LYS A 116 12.97 21.02 -5.39
N GLY A 117 13.72 21.54 -4.41
CA GLY A 117 13.61 22.90 -3.89
C GLY A 117 12.37 23.18 -3.02
N LYS A 118 11.62 22.13 -2.65
CA LYS A 118 10.34 22.19 -1.93
C LYS A 118 10.39 21.50 -0.56
N ASN A 119 9.33 21.65 0.23
CA ASN A 119 9.16 20.95 1.50
C ASN A 119 8.54 19.58 1.25
N VAL A 120 9.23 18.52 1.68
CA VAL A 120 8.79 17.13 1.55
C VAL A 120 8.49 16.57 2.93
N VAL A 121 7.32 15.95 3.08
CA VAL A 121 6.98 15.14 4.25
C VAL A 121 6.86 13.69 3.82
N VAL A 122 7.60 12.81 4.49
CA VAL A 122 7.57 11.37 4.27
C VAL A 122 6.85 10.73 5.46
N VAL A 123 5.80 9.94 5.22
CA VAL A 123 5.07 9.21 6.27
C VAL A 123 5.39 7.73 6.11
N GLY A 124 6.11 7.18 7.08
CA GLY A 124 6.70 5.86 6.98
C GLY A 124 8.21 5.92 6.70
N HIS A 125 8.94 4.94 7.19
CA HIS A 125 10.36 4.80 6.93
C HIS A 125 10.61 4.02 5.64
N PHE A 126 11.43 4.60 4.74
CA PHE A 126 11.82 3.96 3.48
C PHE A 126 13.34 3.95 3.35
N PRO A 127 13.92 2.92 2.71
CA PRO A 127 15.35 2.93 2.40
C PRO A 127 15.65 3.97 1.30
N HIS A 128 16.86 4.55 1.31
CA HIS A 128 17.39 5.45 0.26
C HIS A 128 16.68 6.79 0.08
N LEU A 129 16.28 7.44 1.18
CA LEU A 129 15.75 8.80 1.15
C LEU A 129 16.81 9.89 0.87
N ASP A 130 18.09 9.52 0.73
CA ASP A 130 19.21 10.45 0.55
C ASP A 130 19.01 11.38 -0.64
N ARG A 131 18.54 10.85 -1.77
CA ARG A 131 18.27 11.66 -2.96
C ARG A 131 17.23 12.75 -2.70
N ILE A 132 16.15 12.40 -2.00
CA ILE A 132 15.09 13.37 -1.62
C ILE A 132 15.69 14.42 -0.68
N LYS A 133 16.45 13.97 0.34
CA LYS A 133 17.12 14.85 1.30
C LYS A 133 18.06 15.85 0.64
N THR A 134 18.78 15.45 -0.41
CA THR A 134 19.71 16.32 -1.15
C THR A 134 19.01 17.37 -2.00
N VAL A 135 17.88 17.03 -2.63
CA VAL A 135 17.23 17.92 -3.60
C VAL A 135 16.11 18.76 -3.01
N ALA A 136 15.49 18.31 -1.91
CA ALA A 136 14.44 19.04 -1.20
C ALA A 136 15.01 20.25 -0.46
N ARG A 137 14.17 21.28 -0.27
CA ARG A 137 14.50 22.39 0.65
C ARG A 137 14.52 21.91 2.09
N GLN A 138 13.55 21.06 2.42
CA GLN A 138 13.41 20.42 3.72
C GLN A 138 12.76 19.07 3.52
N MET A 139 13.21 18.07 4.27
CA MET A 139 12.59 16.76 4.36
C MET A 139 12.33 16.44 5.83
N LEU A 140 11.08 16.12 6.15
CA LEU A 140 10.66 15.62 7.47
C LEU A 140 10.09 14.21 7.32
N ILE A 141 10.45 13.33 8.24
CA ILE A 141 9.93 11.96 8.27
C ILE A 141 9.01 11.83 9.49
N LEU A 142 7.82 11.29 9.29
CA LEU A 142 6.87 10.91 10.34
C LEU A 142 6.84 9.40 10.45
N GLU A 143 7.07 8.86 11.64
CA GLU A 143 7.06 7.42 11.88
C GLU A 143 6.45 7.09 13.24
N LYS A 144 5.75 5.96 13.35
CA LYS A 144 5.19 5.46 14.61
C LYS A 144 6.29 5.04 15.59
N ARG A 145 7.43 4.61 15.06
CA ARG A 145 8.66 4.26 15.79
C ARG A 145 9.82 5.12 15.27
N PRO A 146 9.86 6.41 15.65
CA PRO A 146 10.82 7.34 15.07
C PRO A 146 12.26 6.95 15.38
N LEU A 147 13.13 7.02 14.38
CA LEU A 147 14.58 6.96 14.55
C LEU A 147 15.14 8.36 14.87
N PRO A 148 16.42 8.50 15.27
CA PRO A 148 17.02 9.81 15.47
C PRO A 148 16.89 10.71 14.22
N GLY A 149 16.19 11.83 14.38
CA GLY A 149 15.90 12.79 13.30
C GLY A 149 14.51 12.65 12.68
N ASP A 150 13.80 11.56 12.96
CA ASP A 150 12.39 11.40 12.60
C ASP A 150 11.49 12.09 13.63
N LEU A 151 10.28 12.46 13.19
CA LEU A 151 9.23 12.97 14.04
C LEU A 151 8.24 11.85 14.38
N PRO A 152 7.64 11.86 15.59
CA PRO A 152 6.59 10.93 15.93
C PRO A 152 5.34 11.19 15.09
N ALA A 153 4.55 10.16 14.81
CA ALA A 153 3.38 10.23 13.93
C ALA A 153 2.33 11.27 14.37
N GLU A 154 2.25 11.57 15.66
CA GLU A 154 1.34 12.55 16.28
C GLU A 154 1.59 13.98 15.78
N GLU A 155 2.79 14.27 15.27
CA GLU A 155 3.16 15.58 14.73
C GLU A 155 2.59 15.82 13.32
N ALA A 156 1.87 14.84 12.74
CA ALA A 156 1.32 14.92 11.38
C ALA A 156 0.47 16.16 11.15
N SER A 157 -0.41 16.52 12.10
CA SER A 157 -1.29 17.69 12.00
C SER A 157 -0.53 19.01 11.93
N ARG A 158 0.68 19.05 12.49
CA ARG A 158 1.56 20.22 12.42
C ARG A 158 2.33 20.27 11.10
N VAL A 159 2.89 19.14 10.65
CA VAL A 159 3.88 19.15 9.56
C VAL A 159 3.29 18.88 8.17
N VAL A 160 2.28 18.01 8.05
CA VAL A 160 1.68 17.65 6.76
C VAL A 160 1.10 18.88 6.03
N PRO A 161 0.41 19.83 6.70
CA PRO A 161 -0.11 21.02 6.04
C PRO A 161 0.98 21.95 5.48
N GLN A 162 2.24 21.80 5.89
CA GLN A 162 3.36 22.62 5.42
C GLN A 162 4.08 22.02 4.19
N ALA A 163 3.75 20.78 3.84
CA ALA A 163 4.40 20.06 2.75
C ALA A 163 3.95 20.60 1.38
N ASP A 164 4.86 20.63 0.41
CA ASP A 164 4.51 20.71 -1.01
C ASP A 164 4.35 19.31 -1.62
N VAL A 165 5.11 18.33 -1.12
CA VAL A 165 5.04 16.93 -1.53
C VAL A 165 4.94 16.04 -0.30
N ILE A 166 3.94 15.18 -0.28
CA ILE A 166 3.72 14.17 0.75
C ILE A 166 3.96 12.80 0.11
N THR A 167 4.73 11.95 0.77
CA THR A 167 5.04 10.60 0.31
C THR A 167 4.79 9.63 1.45
N MET A 168 3.71 8.86 1.37
CA MET A 168 3.22 8.04 2.48
C MET A 168 3.17 6.56 2.12
N THR A 169 3.47 5.71 3.11
CA THR A 169 3.40 4.25 2.97
C THR A 169 1.96 3.77 2.80
N GLY A 170 1.76 2.74 1.98
CA GLY A 170 0.49 2.03 1.84
C GLY A 170 0.04 1.33 3.11
N VAL A 171 0.94 1.15 4.08
CA VAL A 171 0.58 0.65 5.42
C VAL A 171 -0.41 1.60 6.12
N THR A 172 -0.50 2.88 5.72
CA THR A 172 -1.55 3.80 6.20
C THR A 172 -2.97 3.35 5.83
N CYS A 173 -3.13 2.63 4.71
CA CYS A 173 -4.39 1.98 4.32
C CYS A 173 -4.69 0.77 5.22
N LEU A 174 -3.64 0.08 5.66
CA LEU A 174 -3.74 -1.13 6.47
C LEU A 174 -4.01 -0.85 7.95
N ASN A 175 -3.60 0.32 8.47
CA ASN A 175 -3.75 0.69 9.89
C ASN A 175 -4.73 1.85 10.14
N ASP A 176 -5.64 2.09 9.19
CA ASP A 176 -6.72 3.10 9.27
C ASP A 176 -6.26 4.57 9.45
N THR A 177 -5.03 4.93 9.05
CA THR A 177 -4.53 6.31 9.19
C THR A 177 -4.57 7.14 7.90
N VAL A 178 -4.75 6.49 6.75
CA VAL A 178 -4.69 7.14 5.43
C VAL A 178 -5.65 8.32 5.28
N GLU A 179 -6.90 8.18 5.74
CA GLU A 179 -7.95 9.19 5.56
C GLU A 179 -7.64 10.47 6.35
N GLY A 180 -7.23 10.33 7.61
CA GLY A 180 -6.81 11.46 8.44
C GLY A 180 -5.57 12.16 7.89
N LEU A 181 -4.61 11.42 7.33
CA LEU A 181 -3.42 12.00 6.72
C LEU A 181 -3.74 12.75 5.42
N LEU A 182 -4.62 12.21 4.59
CA LEU A 182 -5.08 12.88 3.37
C LEU A 182 -5.86 14.16 3.69
N ALA A 183 -6.67 14.17 4.76
CA ALA A 183 -7.40 15.36 5.19
C ALA A 183 -6.50 16.54 5.64
N LEU A 184 -5.25 16.26 6.03
CA LEU A 184 -4.26 17.28 6.41
C LEU A 184 -3.52 17.89 5.20
N LYS A 185 -3.64 17.27 4.02
CA LYS A 185 -3.03 17.76 2.78
C LYS A 185 -3.61 19.13 2.44
N ARG A 186 -2.75 20.16 2.36
CA ARG A 186 -3.18 21.47 1.88
C ARG A 186 -3.46 21.48 0.37
N PRO A 187 -4.33 22.39 -0.12
CA PRO A 187 -4.53 22.57 -1.55
C PRO A 187 -3.23 22.82 -2.32
N GLY A 188 -3.09 22.16 -3.48
CA GLY A 188 -1.94 22.30 -4.38
C GLY A 188 -0.69 21.50 -3.99
N ALA A 189 -0.65 20.85 -2.82
CA ALA A 189 0.38 19.86 -2.52
C ALA A 189 0.15 18.57 -3.33
N VAL A 190 1.22 17.82 -3.61
CA VAL A 190 1.15 16.51 -4.28
C VAL A 190 1.33 15.40 -3.24
N CYS A 191 0.40 14.45 -3.19
CA CYS A 191 0.39 13.32 -2.29
C CYS A 191 0.58 12.01 -3.07
N ILE A 192 1.61 11.26 -2.69
CA ILE A 192 1.96 9.95 -3.24
C ILE A 192 1.74 8.90 -2.15
N ILE A 193 0.89 7.91 -2.41
CA ILE A 193 0.75 6.73 -1.54
C ILE A 193 1.50 5.58 -2.21
N LEU A 194 2.47 4.97 -1.52
CA LEU A 194 3.35 3.96 -2.14
C LEU A 194 3.50 2.66 -1.37
N GLY A 195 3.74 1.59 -2.12
CA GLY A 195 4.13 0.27 -1.64
C GLY A 195 3.14 -0.83 -2.05
N PRO A 196 3.54 -2.11 -1.94
CA PRO A 196 2.70 -3.24 -2.37
C PRO A 196 1.35 -3.33 -1.65
N THR A 197 1.24 -2.75 -0.45
CA THR A 197 0.00 -2.72 0.34
C THR A 197 -1.08 -1.79 -0.23
N VAL A 198 -0.71 -0.82 -1.08
CA VAL A 198 -1.66 0.21 -1.54
C VAL A 198 -2.71 -0.40 -2.47
N PRO A 199 -4.02 -0.24 -2.20
CA PRO A 199 -5.05 -0.64 -3.14
C PRO A 199 -5.06 0.28 -4.36
N MET A 200 -4.79 -0.28 -5.54
CA MET A 200 -4.84 0.46 -6.81
C MET A 200 -6.30 0.70 -7.21
N SER A 201 -6.91 1.73 -6.63
CA SER A 201 -8.31 2.13 -6.85
C SER A 201 -8.44 3.64 -7.00
N THR A 202 -9.28 4.09 -7.93
CA THR A 202 -9.58 5.52 -8.15
C THR A 202 -10.20 6.20 -6.93
N VAL A 203 -10.81 5.43 -6.02
CA VAL A 203 -11.34 5.90 -4.74
C VAL A 203 -10.29 6.65 -3.91
N LEU A 204 -9.01 6.26 -4.00
CA LEU A 204 -7.93 7.01 -3.32
C LEU A 204 -7.73 8.42 -3.90
N PHE A 205 -7.98 8.62 -5.20
CA PHE A 205 -7.93 9.95 -5.81
C PHE A 205 -9.10 10.83 -5.34
N GLU A 206 -10.28 10.25 -5.18
CA GLU A 206 -11.45 10.93 -4.63
C GLU A 206 -11.21 11.40 -3.19
N ALA A 207 -10.40 10.64 -2.43
CA ALA A 207 -9.97 10.98 -1.08
C ALA A 207 -8.78 11.97 -1.01
N GLY A 208 -8.23 12.40 -2.15
CA GLY A 208 -7.20 13.44 -2.21
C GLY A 208 -5.77 12.96 -2.44
N ALA A 209 -5.54 11.67 -2.71
CA ALA A 209 -4.27 11.23 -3.27
C ALA A 209 -4.10 11.77 -4.70
N ASP A 210 -2.87 12.08 -5.12
CA ASP A 210 -2.61 12.52 -6.49
C ASP A 210 -1.92 11.41 -7.31
N ILE A 211 -1.12 10.57 -6.63
CA ILE A 211 -0.42 9.43 -7.22
C ILE A 211 -0.57 8.21 -6.30
N ILE A 212 -0.90 7.07 -6.92
CA ILE A 212 -0.91 5.75 -6.30
C ILE A 212 0.26 4.97 -6.89
N ALA A 213 1.18 4.53 -6.04
CA ALA A 213 2.42 3.88 -6.43
C ALA A 213 2.50 2.46 -5.83
N GLY A 214 1.73 1.55 -6.41
CA GLY A 214 1.68 0.15 -5.97
C GLY A 214 2.79 -0.72 -6.57
N ALA A 215 2.61 -2.02 -6.41
CA ALA A 215 3.37 -3.04 -7.12
C ALA A 215 2.46 -4.23 -7.42
N TRP A 216 2.69 -4.90 -8.56
CA TRP A 216 2.08 -6.19 -8.85
C TRP A 216 3.16 -7.26 -9.08
N VAL A 217 2.80 -8.52 -8.85
CA VAL A 217 3.68 -9.66 -9.16
C VAL A 217 3.42 -10.12 -10.60
N GLU A 218 4.47 -10.14 -11.41
CA GLU A 218 4.46 -10.60 -12.80
C GLU A 218 4.98 -12.03 -12.93
N ASP A 219 5.88 -12.45 -12.03
CA ASP A 219 6.44 -13.79 -11.98
C ASP A 219 6.38 -14.33 -10.55
N GLU A 220 5.33 -15.10 -10.27
CA GLU A 220 5.13 -15.72 -8.97
C GLU A 220 6.15 -16.84 -8.67
N ALA A 221 6.71 -17.49 -9.71
CA ALA A 221 7.71 -18.54 -9.52
C ALA A 221 9.04 -17.95 -9.01
N ALA A 222 9.36 -16.73 -9.41
CA ALA A 222 10.46 -15.96 -8.84
C ALA A 222 10.10 -15.34 -7.48
N ALA A 223 8.90 -14.77 -7.34
CA ALA A 223 8.53 -13.98 -6.16
C ALA A 223 8.26 -14.85 -4.91
N LEU A 224 7.49 -15.93 -5.03
CA LEU A 224 7.04 -16.71 -3.87
C LEU A 224 8.20 -17.31 -3.04
N PRO A 225 9.24 -17.93 -3.64
CA PRO A 225 10.38 -18.42 -2.86
C PRO A 225 11.10 -17.29 -2.12
N MET A 226 11.23 -16.12 -2.75
CA MET A 226 11.85 -14.95 -2.13
C MET A 226 11.03 -14.43 -0.96
N LEU A 227 9.71 -14.34 -1.10
CA LEU A 227 8.81 -13.95 -0.01
C LEU A 227 8.93 -14.94 1.16
N ALA A 228 8.93 -16.25 0.88
CA ALA A 228 9.12 -17.30 1.88
C ALA A 228 10.48 -17.23 2.60
N GLN A 229 11.48 -16.60 1.98
CA GLN A 229 12.83 -16.43 2.52
C GLN A 229 13.09 -15.02 3.07
N GLY A 230 12.06 -14.21 3.26
CA GLY A 230 12.17 -12.90 3.92
C GLY A 230 12.58 -11.75 2.99
N ALA A 231 12.21 -11.81 1.71
CA ALA A 231 12.42 -10.68 0.82
C ALA A 231 11.61 -9.45 1.24
N THR A 232 12.24 -8.28 1.15
CA THR A 232 11.60 -6.97 1.25
C THR A 232 11.27 -6.43 -0.14
N SER A 233 10.37 -5.44 -0.25
CA SER A 233 9.86 -4.94 -1.54
C SER A 233 10.96 -4.58 -2.54
N ARG A 234 12.07 -4.02 -2.05
CA ARG A 234 13.19 -3.57 -2.90
C ARG A 234 13.89 -4.71 -3.65
N LEU A 235 13.97 -5.88 -3.02
CA LEU A 235 14.73 -7.02 -3.55
C LEU A 235 13.81 -8.09 -4.16
N LEU A 236 12.49 -7.90 -4.11
CA LEU A 236 11.52 -8.86 -4.59
C LEU A 236 11.55 -8.94 -6.12
N LYS A 237 12.27 -9.94 -6.65
CA LYS A 237 12.25 -10.26 -8.08
C LYS A 237 10.87 -10.78 -8.47
N GLY A 238 10.53 -10.61 -9.76
CA GLY A 238 9.22 -10.98 -10.27
C GLY A 238 8.10 -10.01 -9.87
N SER A 239 8.42 -8.90 -9.20
CA SER A 239 7.49 -7.79 -8.95
C SER A 239 7.85 -6.56 -9.77
N ARG A 240 6.84 -5.77 -10.14
CA ARG A 240 7.01 -4.50 -10.85
C ARG A 240 6.38 -3.38 -10.04
N ASN A 241 7.12 -2.28 -9.86
CA ASN A 241 6.59 -1.05 -9.30
C ASN A 241 5.83 -0.27 -10.37
N VAL A 242 4.65 0.20 -10.01
CA VAL A 242 3.71 0.81 -10.94
C VAL A 242 3.11 2.07 -10.37
N LEU A 243 2.86 3.04 -11.24
CA LEU A 243 2.36 4.36 -10.88
C LEU A 243 1.05 4.59 -11.63
N ALA A 244 0.04 5.09 -10.93
CA ALA A 244 -1.15 5.70 -11.51
C ALA A 244 -1.32 7.09 -10.91
N ALA A 245 -1.81 8.05 -11.68
CA ALA A 245 -2.01 9.41 -11.20
C ALA A 245 -3.37 9.96 -11.61
N GLN A 246 -3.93 10.82 -10.75
CA GLN A 246 -5.15 11.58 -11.04
C GLN A 246 -4.95 12.53 -12.23
N ASP A 247 -3.74 13.09 -12.34
CA ASP A 247 -3.30 13.92 -13.46
C ASP A 247 -2.07 13.30 -14.13
N ALA A 248 -2.22 12.87 -15.39
CA ALA A 248 -1.15 12.23 -16.16
C ALA A 248 0.12 13.11 -16.29
N ARG A 249 0.01 14.44 -16.16
CA ARG A 249 1.17 15.35 -16.20
C ARG A 249 2.15 15.10 -15.05
N LEU A 250 1.66 14.57 -13.92
CA LEU A 250 2.53 14.22 -12.78
C LEU A 250 3.49 13.08 -13.13
N LEU A 251 3.12 12.22 -14.08
CA LEU A 251 3.91 11.07 -14.55
C LEU A 251 4.59 11.33 -15.89
N ALA A 252 4.72 12.60 -16.30
CA ALA A 252 5.41 12.95 -17.54
C ALA A 252 6.83 12.35 -17.57
N GLY A 253 7.12 11.59 -18.63
CA GLY A 253 8.39 10.87 -18.82
C GLY A 253 8.42 9.45 -18.26
N CYS A 254 7.41 9.00 -17.51
CA CYS A 254 7.29 7.61 -17.08
C CYS A 254 6.71 6.75 -18.22
N PRO A 255 7.32 5.61 -18.58
CA PRO A 255 6.82 4.72 -19.64
C PRO A 255 5.44 4.17 -19.30
N ALA A 256 4.50 4.17 -20.25
CA ALA A 256 3.20 3.53 -20.05
C ALA A 256 3.35 2.01 -20.01
N ILE A 257 2.58 1.35 -19.16
CA ILE A 257 2.55 -0.12 -19.02
C ILE A 257 1.13 -0.63 -18.86
N THR A 258 0.91 -1.89 -19.21
CA THR A 258 -0.37 -2.58 -19.03
C THR A 258 -0.29 -3.57 -17.88
N PRO A 259 -1.32 -3.68 -17.03
CA PRO A 259 -1.37 -4.70 -15.98
C PRO A 259 -1.25 -6.12 -16.55
N PRO A 260 -0.69 -7.06 -15.78
CA PRO A 260 -0.69 -8.46 -16.15
C PRO A 260 -2.12 -8.99 -16.24
N ARG A 261 -2.31 -9.98 -17.10
CA ARG A 261 -3.59 -10.68 -17.24
C ARG A 261 -3.98 -11.33 -15.93
N GLU A 262 -5.27 -11.34 -15.65
CA GLU A 262 -5.81 -12.07 -14.51
C GLU A 262 -5.57 -13.57 -14.69
N GLY A 263 -5.24 -14.26 -13.61
CA GLY A 263 -5.16 -15.70 -13.56
C GLY A 263 -6.51 -16.33 -13.91
N ARG A 264 -6.48 -17.50 -14.53
CA ARG A 264 -7.70 -18.29 -14.80
C ARG A 264 -8.35 -18.70 -13.47
N PRO A 265 -9.70 -18.75 -13.40
CA PRO A 265 -10.46 -19.17 -12.21
C PRO A 265 -9.90 -20.41 -11.54
#